data_AF-A0A2N9EMF6-F1
#
_entry.id   AF-A0A2N9EMF6-F1
#
_cell.length_a   1.000
_cell.length_b   1.000
_cell.length_c   1.000
_cell.angle_alpha   90.00
_cell.angle_beta   90.00
_cell.angle_gamma   90.00
#
_symmetry.space_group_name_H-M   'P 1'
#
loop_
_entity.id
_entity.type
_entity.pdbx_description
1 polymer ?
#
loop_
_entity_poly.entity_id
_entity_poly.type
_entity_poly.pdbx_seq_one_letter_code
_entity_poly.pdbx_strand_id
1 'polypeptide(L)'
;MAEIELKTAPADFRFPTTNQTRHCFTRYIEFHRCLAAKGEESGECERFSKYYRSLCPGSCESDIIGKSSQHVLKMVVNLWL
;
A
#
# COMPACT_ATOMS: atom_id res chain seq x y z
N MET A 1 -23.95 -5.98 22.20
CA MET A 1 -23.35 -6.97 21.27
C MET A 1 -22.56 -6.19 20.24
N ALA A 2 -21.23 -6.20 20.33
CA ALA A 2 -20.39 -5.59 19.30
C ALA A 2 -20.33 -6.58 18.12
N GLU A 3 -20.90 -6.18 16.99
CA GLU A 3 -20.85 -6.95 15.75
C GLU A 3 -19.43 -6.86 15.19
N ILE A 4 -18.68 -7.96 15.24
CA ILE A 4 -17.32 -8.02 14.68
C ILE A 4 -17.46 -8.14 13.17
N GLU A 5 -17.50 -7.00 12.48
CA GLU A 5 -17.44 -6.96 11.02
C GLU A 5 -16.02 -7.33 10.55
N LEU A 6 -15.84 -8.56 10.08
CA LEU A 6 -14.61 -9.02 9.43
C LEU A 6 -14.52 -8.40 8.02
N LYS A 7 -14.09 -7.14 7.94
CA LYS A 7 -13.81 -6.44 6.68
C LYS A 7 -12.32 -6.55 6.35
N THR A 8 -12.02 -7.15 5.21
CA THR A 8 -10.66 -7.24 4.64
C THR A 8 -10.56 -6.42 3.35
N ALA A 9 -9.36 -6.33 2.78
CA ALA A 9 -9.16 -5.70 1.48
C ALA A 9 -9.99 -6.41 0.39
N PRO A 10 -10.67 -5.67 -0.50
CA PRO A 10 -11.43 -6.26 -1.59
C PRO A 10 -10.51 -7.00 -2.57
N ALA A 11 -11.05 -8.02 -3.24
CA ALA A 11 -10.34 -8.71 -4.31
C ALA A 11 -10.05 -7.75 -5.47
N ASP A 12 -8.79 -7.68 -5.89
CA ASP A 12 -8.35 -6.87 -7.01
C ASP A 12 -8.09 -7.77 -8.23
N PHE A 13 -9.02 -7.76 -9.18
CA PHE A 13 -8.96 -8.61 -10.38
C PHE A 13 -7.73 -8.32 -11.27
N ARG A 14 -7.02 -7.21 -11.06
CA ARG A 14 -5.74 -6.94 -11.73
C ARG A 14 -4.64 -7.92 -11.34
N PHE A 15 -4.79 -8.57 -10.18
CA PHE A 15 -3.83 -9.53 -9.63
C PHE A 15 -4.50 -10.90 -9.46
N PRO A 16 -4.78 -11.65 -10.56
CA PRO A 16 -5.43 -12.97 -10.48
C PRO A 16 -4.52 -14.08 -9.94
N THR A 17 -3.23 -13.80 -9.76
CA THR A 17 -2.24 -14.77 -9.31
C THR A 17 -2.26 -14.93 -7.80
N THR A 18 -2.00 -16.15 -7.31
CA THR A 18 -1.88 -16.45 -5.87
C THR A 18 -0.77 -15.64 -5.18
N ASN A 19 0.26 -15.22 -5.91
CA ASN A 19 1.33 -14.37 -5.37
C ASN A 19 0.85 -12.91 -5.20
N GLN A 20 0.63 -12.51 -3.93
CA GLN A 20 0.13 -11.18 -3.57
C GLN A 20 1.23 -10.11 -3.39
N THR A 21 2.50 -10.41 -3.67
CA THR A 21 3.61 -9.44 -3.46
C THR A 21 3.41 -8.15 -4.26
N ARG A 22 2.97 -8.24 -5.53
CA ARG A 22 2.67 -7.06 -6.35
C ARG A 22 1.43 -6.29 -5.86
N HIS A 23 0.43 -7.01 -5.35
CA HIS A 23 -0.78 -6.42 -4.81
C HIS A 23 -0.47 -5.63 -3.54
N CYS A 24 0.28 -6.20 -2.60
CA CYS A 24 0.75 -5.47 -1.42
C CYS A 24 1.53 -4.21 -1.82
N PHE A 25 2.52 -4.34 -2.70
CA PHE A 25 3.36 -3.20 -3.10
C PHE A 25 2.55 -2.05 -3.71
N THR A 26 1.54 -2.38 -4.51
CA THR A 26 0.64 -1.38 -5.12
C THR A 26 -0.15 -0.63 -4.06
N ARG A 27 -0.71 -1.33 -3.06
CA ARG A 27 -1.46 -0.71 -1.95
C ARG A 27 -0.58 0.12 -1.03
N TYR A 28 0.65 -0.31 -0.78
CA TYR A 28 1.65 0.46 -0.04
C TYR A 28 1.95 1.79 -0.72
N ILE A 29 2.18 1.79 -2.04
CA ILE A 29 2.40 3.02 -2.81
C ILE A 29 1.16 3.92 -2.77
N GLU A 30 -0.04 3.37 -2.93
CA GLU A 30 -1.29 4.15 -2.88
C GLU A 30 -1.45 4.86 -1.53
N PHE A 31 -1.13 4.19 -0.42
CA PHE A 31 -1.14 4.79 0.91
C PHE A 31 -0.14 5.95 1.02
N HIS A 32 1.12 5.75 0.64
CA HIS A 32 2.14 6.80 0.73
C HIS A 32 1.90 7.96 -0.25
N ARG A 33 1.33 7.70 -1.43
CA ARG A 33 0.88 8.75 -2.35
C ARG A 33 -0.26 9.56 -1.76
N CYS A 34 -1.20 8.91 -1.09
CA CYS A 34 -2.29 9.59 -0.40
C CYS A 34 -1.74 10.51 0.72
N LEU A 35 -0.81 10.01 1.54
CA LEU A 35 -0.15 10.82 2.57
C LEU A 35 0.59 12.02 1.98
N ALA A 36 1.33 11.84 0.89
CA ALA A 36 2.07 12.91 0.25
C ALA A 36 1.16 13.97 -0.39
N ALA A 37 -0.01 13.57 -0.92
CA ALA A 37 -0.94 14.47 -1.60
C ALA A 37 -1.88 15.20 -0.64
N LYS A 38 -2.37 14.53 0.41
CA LYS A 38 -3.43 15.04 1.28
C LYS A 38 -2.99 15.37 2.71
N GLY A 39 -1.81 14.89 3.12
CA GLY A 39 -1.37 14.98 4.51
C GLY A 39 -2.02 13.93 5.43
N GLU A 40 -1.33 13.61 6.53
CA GLU A 40 -1.71 12.58 7.50
C GLU A 40 -3.05 12.86 8.20
N GLU A 41 -3.46 14.14 8.24
CA GLU A 41 -4.61 14.67 8.97
C GLU A 41 -5.97 14.41 8.31
N SER A 42 -6.00 13.97 7.04
CA SER A 42 -7.26 13.91 6.27
C SER A 42 -8.14 12.70 6.62
N GLY A 43 -7.63 11.67 7.29
CA GLY A 43 -8.35 10.40 7.56
C GLY A 43 -8.72 9.60 6.29
N GLU A 44 -8.70 10.22 5.12
CA GLU A 44 -8.99 9.61 3.82
C GLU A 44 -7.98 8.52 3.45
N CYS A 45 -6.75 8.63 3.96
CA CYS A 45 -5.69 7.64 3.73
C CYS A 45 -5.78 6.40 4.64
N GLU A 46 -6.63 6.43 5.69
CA GLU A 46 -6.78 5.33 6.64
C GLU A 46 -7.36 4.06 5.97
N ARG A 47 -8.19 4.23 4.94
CA ARG A 47 -8.70 3.10 4.16
C ARG A 47 -7.58 2.34 3.45
N PHE A 48 -6.62 3.05 2.87
CA PHE A 48 -5.44 2.45 2.26
C PHE A 48 -4.51 1.83 3.30
N SER A 49 -4.46 2.42 4.50
CA SER A 49 -3.67 1.88 5.62
C SER A 49 -4.15 0.49 6.04
N LYS A 50 -5.47 0.31 6.16
CA LYS A 50 -6.09 -0.99 6.46
C LYS A 50 -5.78 -2.03 5.37
N TYR A 51 -5.87 -1.63 4.10
CA TYR A 51 -5.63 -2.57 2.99
C TYR A 51 -4.19 -3.06 2.89
N TYR A 52 -3.19 -2.19 3.02
CA TYR A 52 -1.79 -2.66 2.96
C TYR A 52 -1.47 -3.58 4.14
N ARG A 53 -1.98 -3.28 5.35
CA ARG A 53 -1.78 -4.08 6.56
C ARG A 53 -2.42 -5.46 6.48
N SER A 54 -3.58 -5.57 5.81
CA SER A 54 -4.24 -6.86 5.60
C SER A 54 -3.58 -7.71 4.51
N LEU A 55 -2.93 -7.09 3.52
CA LEU A 55 -2.36 -7.78 2.35
C LEU A 55 -0.87 -8.13 2.51
N CYS A 56 -0.11 -7.34 3.27
CA CYS A 56 1.31 -7.59 3.45
C CYS A 56 1.62 -8.36 4.73
N PRO A 57 2.27 -9.54 4.66
CA PRO A 57 2.91 -10.12 5.83
C PRO A 57 4.07 -9.22 6.27
N GLY A 58 4.29 -9.07 7.59
CA GLY A 58 5.31 -8.16 8.14
C GLY A 58 6.75 -8.44 7.65
N SER A 59 7.02 -9.63 7.13
CA SER A 59 8.29 -9.99 6.48
C SER A 59 8.48 -9.38 5.09
N CYS A 60 7.41 -9.07 4.36
CA CYS A 60 7.50 -8.38 3.06
C CYS A 60 7.72 -6.86 3.22
N GLU A 61 7.41 -6.29 4.39
CA GLU A 61 7.60 -4.85 4.64
C GLU A 61 9.08 -4.44 4.56
N SER A 62 9.98 -5.30 5.04
CA SER A 62 11.44 -5.10 4.93
C SER A 62 11.94 -5.12 3.48
N ASP A 63 11.36 -5.96 2.60
CA ASP A 63 11.70 -5.97 1.17
C ASP A 63 11.13 -4.75 0.43
N ILE A 64 9.99 -4.24 0.90
CA ILE A 64 9.36 -3.03 0.36
C ILE A 64 10.20 -1.80 0.65
N ILE A 65 10.84 -1.66 1.81
CA ILE A 65 11.76 -0.54 2.09
C ILE A 65 12.97 -0.57 1.12
N GLY A 66 13.50 -1.77 0.82
CA GLY A 66 14.58 -1.95 -0.15
C GLY A 66 14.16 -1.62 -1.60
N LYS A 67 12.95 -2.01 -2.01
CA LYS A 67 12.41 -1.71 -3.36
C LYS A 67 11.85 -0.29 -3.49
N SER A 68 11.29 0.28 -2.43
CA SER A 68 10.77 1.65 -2.41
C SER A 68 11.91 2.63 -2.58
N SER A 69 13.09 2.39 -1.99
CA SER A 69 14.27 3.22 -2.25
C SER A 69 14.59 3.30 -3.75
N GLN A 70 14.57 2.20 -4.51
CA GLN A 70 14.81 2.24 -5.96
C GLN A 70 13.67 2.86 -6.78
N HIS A 71 12.40 2.62 -6.40
CA HIS A 71 11.25 3.14 -7.16
C HIS A 71 10.90 4.59 -6.81
N VAL A 72 11.06 5.00 -5.55
CA VAL A 72 11.01 6.39 -5.08
C VAL A 72 12.19 7.15 -5.67
N LEU A 73 13.41 6.60 -5.69
CA LEU A 73 14.52 7.24 -6.40
C LEU A 73 14.21 7.37 -7.90
N LYS A 74 13.60 6.38 -8.55
CA LYS A 74 13.13 6.52 -9.95
C LYS A 74 12.00 7.54 -10.13
N MET A 75 11.07 7.65 -9.19
CA MET A 75 9.99 8.64 -9.25
C MET A 75 10.52 10.05 -8.99
N VAL A 76 11.40 10.23 -8.01
CA VAL A 76 12.08 11.51 -7.72
C VAL A 76 12.97 11.90 -8.89
N VAL A 77 13.75 10.97 -9.45
CA VAL A 77 14.60 11.23 -10.63
C VAL A 77 13.77 11.55 -11.87
N ASN A 78 12.70 10.82 -12.18
CA ASN A 78 11.82 11.12 -13.33
C ASN A 78 10.89 12.32 -13.12
N LEU A 79 10.78 12.87 -11.91
CA LEU A 79 10.05 14.11 -11.64
C LEU A 79 10.99 15.32 -11.64
N TRP A 80 12.31 15.10 -11.75
CA TRP A 80 13.36 16.11 -11.80
C TRP A 80 14.20 16.06 -13.09
N LEU A 81 13.83 15.20 -14.05
CA LEU A 81 14.30 15.11 -15.43
C LEU A 81 13.10 15.35 -16.36
#